data_AF-A0A4V1PQG5-F1
#
_entry.id   AF-A0A4V1PQG5-F1
#
_cell.length_a   1.000
_cell.length_b   1.000
_cell.length_c   1.000
_cell.angle_alpha   90.00
_cell.angle_beta   90.00
_cell.angle_gamma   90.00
#
_symmetry.space_group_name_H-M   'P 1'
#
loop_
_entity.id
_entity.type
_entity.pdbx_description
1 polymer ?
#
loop_
_entity_poly.entity_id
_entity_poly.type
_entity_poly.pdbx_seq_one_letter_code
_entity_poly.pdbx_strand_id
1 'polypeptide(L)'
;MRNAAAVLGIIGGCLAVLVGFFSYGYTEAVNRFGEVEGLLHQVADPSLIRTASFLAPLLAIAGGAMAKVRALPAGLLLLVSAGLIYYAFGFNVFTMFPIGMAGLAGVLALAAGKPDEPKSHF
;
A
#
# COMPACT_ATOMS: atom_id res chain seq x y z
N MET A 1 -9.04 -9.30 15.51
CA MET A 1 -8.76 -8.06 14.75
C MET A 1 -7.29 -7.93 14.35
N ARG A 2 -6.32 -8.04 15.27
CA ARG A 2 -4.87 -7.89 14.99
C ARG A 2 -4.33 -8.84 13.93
N ASN A 3 -4.62 -10.15 14.03
CA ASN A 3 -4.23 -11.13 13.01
C ASN A 3 -4.82 -10.81 11.63
N ALA A 4 -6.08 -10.39 11.59
CA ALA A 4 -6.72 -9.99 10.34
C ALA A 4 -6.05 -8.75 9.75
N ALA A 5 -5.78 -7.72 10.56
CA ALA A 5 -5.03 -6.54 10.13
C ALA A 5 -3.63 -6.88 9.60
N ALA A 6 -2.92 -7.81 10.26
CA ALA A 6 -1.62 -8.25 9.80
C ALA A 6 -1.69 -8.95 8.43
N VAL A 7 -2.60 -9.93 8.28
CA VAL A 7 -2.77 -10.69 7.04
C VAL A 7 -3.21 -9.78 5.90
N LEU A 8 -4.25 -8.96 6.12
CA LEU A 8 -4.77 -8.04 5.12
C LEU A 8 -3.73 -6.99 4.73
N GLY A 9 -3.00 -6.42 5.70
CA GLY A 9 -1.96 -5.43 5.44
C GLY A 9 -0.80 -5.99 4.62
N ILE A 10 -0.35 -7.22 4.91
CA ILE A 10 0.73 -7.88 4.16
C ILE A 10 0.26 -8.19 2.72
N ILE A 11 -0.91 -8.81 2.54
CA ILE A 11 -1.41 -9.14 1.20
C ILE A 11 -1.67 -7.86 0.40
N GLY A 12 -2.32 -6.86 1.00
CA GLY A 12 -2.55 -5.57 0.37
C GLY A 12 -1.25 -4.87 -0.02
N GLY A 13 -0.22 -4.95 0.84
CA GLY A 13 1.12 -4.46 0.54
C GLY A 13 1.79 -5.19 -0.62
N CYS A 14 1.72 -6.52 -0.69
CA CYS A 14 2.25 -7.29 -1.81
C CYS A 14 1.55 -6.94 -3.13
N LEU A 15 0.22 -6.77 -3.12
CA LEU A 15 -0.51 -6.31 -4.31
C LEU A 15 -0.10 -4.89 -4.70
N ALA A 16 0.10 -4.00 -3.74
CA ALA A 16 0.59 -2.64 -3.99
C ALA A 16 2.02 -2.64 -4.57
N VAL A 17 2.88 -3.61 -4.22
CA VAL A 17 4.20 -3.77 -4.84
C VAL A 17 4.05 -4.04 -6.34
N LEU A 18 3.13 -4.92 -6.73
CA LEU A 18 2.90 -5.22 -8.14
C LEU A 18 2.44 -3.97 -8.89
N VAL A 19 1.43 -3.27 -8.35
CA VAL A 19 0.96 -1.99 -8.92
C VAL A 19 2.11 -1.00 -9.05
N GLY A 20 2.85 -0.76 -7.96
CA GLY A 20 3.93 0.21 -7.93
C GLY A 20 5.06 -0.14 -8.90
N PHE A 21 5.45 -1.41 -8.98
CA PHE A 21 6.50 -1.85 -9.89
C PHE A 21 6.14 -1.57 -11.36
N PHE A 22 4.93 -1.94 -11.78
CA PHE A 22 4.49 -1.72 -13.16
C PHE A 22 4.23 -0.23 -13.44
N SER A 23 3.68 0.53 -12.49
CA SER A 23 3.45 1.96 -12.66
C SER A 23 4.76 2.75 -12.74
N TYR A 24 5.72 2.49 -11.85
CA TYR A 24 7.05 3.09 -11.95
C TYR A 24 7.71 2.70 -13.28
N GLY A 25 7.71 1.41 -13.61
CA GLY A 25 8.27 0.88 -14.85
C GLY A 25 7.67 1.53 -16.10
N TYR A 26 6.37 1.77 -16.13
CA TYR A 26 5.71 2.50 -17.22
C TYR A 26 6.29 3.91 -17.39
N THR A 27 6.42 4.67 -16.30
CA THR A 27 6.98 6.03 -16.40
C THR A 27 8.43 6.04 -16.90
N GLU A 28 9.23 5.02 -16.56
CA GLU A 28 10.60 4.87 -17.06
C GLU A 28 10.64 4.43 -18.52
N ALA A 29 9.73 3.55 -18.94
CA ALA A 29 9.60 3.13 -20.33
C ALA A 29 9.28 4.33 -21.23
N VAL A 30 8.29 5.15 -20.86
CA VAL A 30 7.94 6.36 -21.62
C VAL A 30 9.10 7.35 -21.65
N ASN A 31 9.80 7.55 -20.52
CA ASN A 31 10.97 8.44 -20.49
C ASN A 31 12.12 7.95 -21.40
N ARG A 32 12.31 6.64 -21.53
CA ARG A 32 13.41 6.06 -22.31
C ARG A 32 13.09 5.92 -23.79
N PHE A 33 11.86 5.54 -24.13
CA PHE A 33 11.45 5.22 -25.50
C PHE A 33 10.68 6.36 -26.18
N GLY A 34 10.30 7.39 -25.42
CA GLY A 34 9.49 8.50 -25.91
C GLY A 34 7.99 8.19 -25.91
N GLU A 35 7.20 9.22 -26.22
CA GLU A 35 5.75 9.09 -26.37
C GLU A 35 5.39 8.60 -27.78
N VAL A 36 4.34 7.78 -27.86
CA VAL A 36 3.77 7.27 -29.10
C VAL A 36 2.31 7.69 -29.14
N GLU A 37 1.96 8.48 -30.15
CA GLU A 37 0.59 9.01 -30.31
C GLU A 37 -0.45 7.87 -30.26
N GLY A 38 -1.44 8.02 -29.38
CA GLY A 38 -2.51 7.03 -29.19
C GLY A 38 -2.13 5.74 -28.44
N LEU A 39 -0.87 5.57 -28.00
CA LEU A 39 -0.41 4.35 -27.33
C LEU A 39 0.33 4.62 -26.01
N LEU A 40 1.40 5.44 -26.04
CA LEU A 40 2.24 5.72 -24.88
C LEU A 40 2.29 7.22 -24.66
N HIS A 41 1.72 7.68 -23.56
CA HIS A 41 1.84 9.07 -23.12
C HIS A 41 2.40 9.11 -21.71
N GLN A 42 3.12 10.16 -21.36
CA GLN A 42 3.57 10.31 -19.99
C GLN A 42 2.37 10.59 -19.07
N VAL A 43 2.46 10.12 -17.83
CA VAL A 43 1.49 10.47 -16.79
C VAL A 43 1.66 11.94 -16.39
N ALA A 44 0.58 12.56 -15.87
CA ALA A 44 0.58 13.99 -15.55
C ALA A 44 1.65 14.39 -14.52
N ASP A 45 1.88 13.54 -13.51
CA ASP A 45 2.94 13.75 -12.51
C ASP A 45 3.73 12.45 -12.28
N PRO A 46 4.83 12.25 -13.02
CA PRO A 46 5.68 11.07 -12.85
C PRO A 46 6.32 11.00 -11.47
N SER A 47 6.59 12.14 -10.83
CA SER A 47 7.26 12.19 -9.53
C SER A 47 6.35 11.65 -8.43
N LEU A 48 5.07 12.01 -8.46
CA LEU A 48 4.05 11.49 -7.57
C LEU A 48 3.88 9.99 -7.77
N ILE A 49 3.72 9.54 -9.03
CA ILE A 49 3.51 8.12 -9.35
C ILE A 49 4.67 7.28 -8.86
N ARG A 50 5.92 7.70 -9.10
CA ARG A 50 7.13 6.97 -8.67
C ARG A 50 7.26 6.94 -7.15
N THR A 51 7.02 8.07 -6.49
CA THR A 51 7.08 8.17 -5.03
C THR A 51 6.04 7.26 -4.37
N ALA A 52 4.79 7.31 -4.85
CA ALA A 52 3.72 6.47 -4.32
C ALA A 52 3.96 4.98 -4.61
N SER A 53 4.46 4.66 -5.81
CA SER A 53 4.81 3.28 -6.22
C SER A 53 5.82 2.62 -5.27
N PHE A 54 6.72 3.40 -4.70
CA PHE A 54 7.72 2.90 -3.75
C PHE A 54 7.20 2.94 -2.31
N LEU A 55 6.68 4.08 -1.86
CA LEU A 55 6.36 4.29 -0.44
C LEU A 55 5.11 3.53 0.00
N ALA A 56 4.04 3.54 -0.79
CA ALA A 56 2.77 2.91 -0.38
C ALA A 56 2.92 1.44 0.00
N PRO A 57 3.52 0.55 -0.84
CA PRO A 57 3.65 -0.86 -0.47
C PRO A 57 4.52 -1.07 0.77
N LEU A 58 5.59 -0.29 0.96
CA LEU A 58 6.44 -0.38 2.14
C LEU A 58 5.67 -0.05 3.42
N LEU A 59 4.86 1.02 3.39
CA LEU A 59 4.01 1.40 4.52
C LEU A 59 2.98 0.31 4.85
N ALA A 60 2.37 -0.31 3.84
CA ALA A 60 1.41 -1.40 4.05
C ALA A 60 2.07 -2.64 4.66
N ILE A 61 3.20 -3.09 4.11
CA ILE A 61 3.92 -4.27 4.61
C ILE A 61 4.42 -4.04 6.04
N ALA A 62 5.05 -2.89 6.29
CA ALA A 62 5.51 -2.54 7.63
C ALA A 62 4.34 -2.43 8.63
N GLY A 63 3.26 -1.76 8.23
CA GLY A 63 2.05 -1.65 9.05
C GLY A 63 1.42 -3.00 9.36
N GLY A 64 1.27 -3.87 8.35
CA GLY A 64 0.76 -5.23 8.53
C GLY A 64 1.65 -6.07 9.48
N ALA A 65 2.97 -6.05 9.27
CA ALA A 65 3.92 -6.77 10.11
C ALA A 65 3.90 -6.30 11.58
N MET A 66 3.67 -5.01 11.82
CA MET A 66 3.63 -4.42 13.17
C MET A 66 2.27 -4.55 13.86
N ALA A 67 1.19 -4.92 13.15
CA ALA A 67 -0.18 -4.82 13.67
C ALA A 67 -0.44 -5.56 14.99
N LYS A 68 0.29 -6.64 15.28
CA LYS A 68 0.16 -7.39 16.55
C LYS A 68 0.85 -6.70 17.72
N VAL A 69 2.01 -6.10 17.48
CA VAL A 69 2.91 -5.58 18.53
C VAL A 69 2.72 -4.08 18.75
N ARG A 70 2.28 -3.34 17.73
CA ARG A 70 2.06 -1.89 17.78
C ARG A 70 0.85 -1.49 16.93
N ALA A 71 -0.34 -1.79 17.42
CA ALA A 71 -1.61 -1.63 16.69
C ALA A 71 -1.89 -0.20 16.20
N LEU A 72 -1.65 0.83 17.03
CA LEU A 72 -1.88 2.23 16.67
C LEU A 72 -1.00 2.72 15.48
N PRO A 73 0.35 2.68 15.57
CA PRO A 73 1.17 3.12 14.44
C PRO A 73 1.02 2.21 13.22
N ALA A 74 0.79 0.91 13.41
CA ALA A 74 0.46 0.01 12.32
C ALA A 74 -0.78 0.47 11.56
N GLY A 75 -1.85 0.82 12.28
CA GLY A 75 -3.09 1.31 11.70
C GLY A 75 -2.90 2.60 10.91
N LEU A 76 -2.14 3.56 11.45
CA LEU A 76 -1.80 4.80 10.75
C LEU A 76 -1.03 4.54 9.45
N LEU A 77 0.01 3.69 9.48
CA LEU A 77 0.79 3.37 8.29
C LEU A 77 -0.05 2.70 7.20
N LEU A 78 -0.96 1.81 7.59
CA LEU A 78 -1.88 1.13 6.68
C LEU A 78 -2.87 2.10 6.04
N LEU A 79 -3.42 3.05 6.81
CA LEU A 79 -4.32 4.08 6.26
C LEU A 79 -3.58 5.08 5.38
N VAL A 80 -2.36 5.49 5.75
CA VAL A 80 -1.52 6.35 4.91
C VAL A 80 -1.17 5.63 3.60
N SER A 81 -0.84 4.34 3.65
CA SER A 81 -0.62 3.53 2.45
C SER A 81 -1.85 3.52 1.54
N ALA A 82 -3.03 3.19 2.07
CA ALA A 82 -4.27 3.17 1.30
C ALA A 82 -4.59 4.55 0.69
N GLY A 83 -4.43 5.62 1.48
CA GLY A 83 -4.62 7.00 1.04
C GLY A 83 -3.64 7.40 -0.06
N LEU A 84 -2.37 7.01 0.04
CA LEU A 84 -1.35 7.31 -0.96
C LEU A 84 -1.64 6.60 -2.29
N ILE A 85 -2.09 5.34 -2.24
CA ILE A 85 -2.48 4.59 -3.45
C ILE A 85 -3.69 5.25 -4.11
N TYR A 86 -4.73 5.57 -3.31
CA TYR A 86 -5.91 6.24 -3.82
C TYR A 86 -5.58 7.61 -4.43
N TYR A 87 -4.71 8.38 -3.78
CA TYR A 87 -4.33 9.71 -4.25
C TYR A 87 -3.52 9.67 -5.56
N ALA A 88 -2.56 8.74 -5.67
CA ALA A 88 -1.69 8.67 -6.85
C ALA A 88 -2.35 7.96 -8.06
N PHE A 89 -3.17 6.93 -7.81
CA PHE A 89 -3.65 6.03 -8.86
C PHE A 89 -5.18 6.01 -9.00
N GLY A 90 -5.92 6.64 -8.08
CA GLY A 90 -7.36 6.51 -7.98
C GLY A 90 -7.82 5.12 -7.55
N PHE A 91 -9.14 4.90 -7.61
CA PHE A 91 -9.76 3.60 -7.36
C PHE A 91 -10.11 2.93 -8.70
N ASN A 92 -9.40 1.87 -9.05
CA ASN A 92 -9.59 1.12 -10.28
C ASN A 92 -9.33 -0.38 -10.06
N VAL A 93 -9.44 -1.21 -11.10
CA VAL A 93 -9.31 -2.67 -10.98
C VAL A 93 -7.97 -3.14 -10.39
N PHE A 94 -6.88 -2.41 -10.65
CA PHE A 94 -5.56 -2.75 -10.13
C PHE A 94 -5.35 -2.27 -8.70
N THR A 95 -6.02 -1.17 -8.30
CA THR A 95 -5.81 -0.55 -7.00
C THR A 95 -6.89 -0.84 -5.97
N MET A 96 -8.07 -1.31 -6.37
CA MET A 96 -9.21 -1.52 -5.46
C MET A 96 -8.89 -2.52 -4.35
N PHE A 97 -8.20 -3.62 -4.66
CA PHE A 97 -7.80 -4.61 -3.67
C PHE A 97 -6.72 -4.09 -2.72
N PRO A 98 -5.57 -3.55 -3.17
CA PRO A 98 -4.58 -3.02 -2.23
C PRO A 98 -5.13 -1.87 -1.39
N ILE A 99 -5.98 -0.98 -1.94
CA ILE A 99 -6.67 0.07 -1.18
C ILE A 99 -7.61 -0.54 -0.14
N GLY A 100 -8.49 -1.44 -0.55
CA GLY A 100 -9.49 -2.04 0.33
C GLY A 100 -8.85 -2.86 1.45
N MET A 101 -7.83 -3.65 1.14
CA MET A 101 -7.13 -4.48 2.12
C MET A 101 -6.30 -3.66 3.09
N ALA A 102 -5.50 -2.70 2.62
CA ALA A 102 -4.73 -1.82 3.50
C ALA A 102 -5.66 -0.92 4.33
N GLY A 103 -6.72 -0.36 3.72
CA GLY A 103 -7.70 0.48 4.40
C GLY A 103 -8.44 -0.27 5.51
N LEU A 104 -8.97 -1.45 5.20
CA LEU A 104 -9.64 -2.30 6.20
C LEU A 104 -8.66 -2.77 7.29
N ALA A 105 -7.45 -3.18 6.91
CA ALA A 105 -6.41 -3.53 7.87
C ALA A 105 -6.10 -2.37 8.82
N GLY A 106 -6.02 -1.14 8.30
CA GLY A 106 -5.78 0.07 9.07
C GLY A 106 -6.87 0.33 10.10
N VAL A 107 -8.14 0.26 9.68
CA VAL A 107 -9.30 0.40 10.59
C VAL A 107 -9.27 -0.69 11.67
N LEU A 108 -9.03 -1.95 11.30
CA LEU A 108 -8.97 -3.06 12.24
C LEU A 108 -7.81 -2.95 13.23
N ALA A 109 -6.66 -2.42 12.80
CA ALA A 109 -5.51 -2.19 13.66
C ALA A 109 -5.79 -1.06 14.66
N LEU A 110 -6.38 0.05 14.22
CA LEU A 110 -6.78 1.14 15.14
C LEU A 110 -7.85 0.67 16.13
N ALA A 111 -8.86 -0.06 15.66
CA ALA A 111 -9.94 -0.60 16.50
C ALA A 111 -9.43 -1.64 17.53
N ALA A 112 -8.31 -2.31 17.26
CA ALA A 112 -7.72 -3.26 18.21
C ALA A 112 -7.12 -2.58 19.47
N GLY A 113 -6.79 -1.28 19.40
CA GLY A 113 -6.38 -0.46 20.54
C GLY A 113 -5.05 -0.88 21.19
N LYS A 114 -5.09 -1.86 22.10
CA LYS A 114 -3.89 -2.38 22.80
C LYS A 114 -3.16 -3.44 21.97
N PRO A 115 -1.82 -3.48 21.96
CA PRO A 115 -1.05 -4.60 21.42
C PRO A 115 -1.31 -5.92 22.14
N ASP A 116 -0.98 -7.04 21.49
CA ASP A 116 -0.95 -8.34 22.15
C ASP A 116 0.18 -8.37 23.18
N GLU A 117 -0.12 -8.77 24.41
CA GLU A 117 0.93 -9.09 25.40
C GLU A 117 1.54 -10.46 25.05
N PRO A 118 2.88 -10.56 24.97
CA PRO A 118 3.52 -11.86 24.81
C PRO A 118 3.26 -12.69 26.07
N LYS A 119 2.37 -13.68 25.96
CA LYS A 119 2.22 -14.72 26.98
C LYS A 119 3.25 -15.80 26.69
N SER A 120 4.15 -16.06 27.65
CA SER A 120 5.02 -17.23 27.57
C SER A 120 4.10 -18.47 27.63
N HIS A 121 4.31 -19.38 26.68
CA HIS A 121 3.64 -20.68 26.68
C HIS A 121 4.49 -21.76 27.36
N PHE A 122 5.69 -21.39 27.83
CA PHE A 122 6.64 -22.17 28.62
C PHE A 122 7.48 -21.24 29.48
#